data_AF-A0AAU3ACV5-F1
#
_entry.id   AF-A0AAU3ACV5-F1
#
_cell.length_a   1.000
_cell.length_b   1.000
_cell.length_c   1.000
_cell.angle_alpha   90.00
_cell.angle_beta   90.00
_cell.angle_gamma   90.00
#
_symmetry.space_group_name_H-M   'P 1'
#
loop_
_entity.id
_entity.type
_entity.pdbx_description
1 polymer ?
#
loop_
_entity_poly.entity_id
_entity_poly.type
_entity_poly.pdbx_seq_one_letter_code
_entity_poly.pdbx_strand_id
1 'polypeptide(L)'
;MAIFYDRRRLTPLTHGHFWLSGTPDIPASNTWGGGCPRMVTWVHFRDLATGGELFAANTHFDHASAHARERSAALLAERLSALAPDLPTIVTGDFNTPAGPNSPPYTRLLADTGLTDAWDTAEERGPDLGTFHDYRPPVPGGERIDWILVSRGVRVRSAHANTFAPGGRFPSDHLPIEAVLHTAPRPSPEDHTP
;
A
#
# COMPACT_ATOMS: atom_id res chain seq x y z
N MET A 1 -5.10 -0.31 -12.35
CA MET A 1 -4.31 -1.23 -11.51
C MET A 1 -5.25 -2.29 -10.94
N ALA A 2 -4.71 -3.38 -10.39
CA ALA A 2 -5.50 -4.49 -9.89
C ALA A 2 -5.11 -4.84 -8.44
N ILE A 3 -6.04 -5.45 -7.72
CA ILE A 3 -5.80 -6.15 -6.46
C ILE A 3 -6.20 -7.60 -6.71
N PHE A 4 -5.23 -8.51 -6.63
CA PHE A 4 -5.47 -9.95 -6.70
C PHE A 4 -5.64 -10.50 -5.29
N TYR A 5 -6.56 -11.45 -5.11
CA TYR A 5 -6.88 -12.03 -3.81
C TYR A 5 -7.31 -13.50 -3.94
N ASP A 6 -7.10 -14.28 -2.88
CA ASP A 6 -7.58 -15.66 -2.80
C ASP A 6 -9.07 -15.68 -2.41
N ARG A 7 -9.94 -16.08 -3.34
CA ARG A 7 -11.39 -16.17 -3.14
C ARG A 7 -11.82 -17.19 -2.10
N ARG A 8 -10.94 -18.13 -1.72
CA ARG A 8 -11.19 -19.08 -0.63
C ARG A 8 -11.04 -18.44 0.74
N ARG A 9 -10.35 -17.29 0.81
CA ARG A 9 -10.09 -16.56 2.05
C ARG A 9 -10.81 -15.22 2.11
N LEU A 10 -10.80 -14.43 1.04
CA LEU A 10 -11.34 -13.07 1.05
C LEU A 10 -12.55 -12.96 0.13
N THR A 11 -13.61 -12.30 0.62
CA THR A 11 -14.79 -11.93 -0.18
C THR A 11 -14.87 -10.40 -0.26
N PRO A 12 -14.92 -9.79 -1.45
CA PRO A 12 -15.13 -8.36 -1.59
C PRO A 12 -16.58 -8.00 -1.20
N LEU A 13 -16.73 -7.02 -0.31
CA LEU A 13 -18.03 -6.47 0.10
C LEU A 13 -18.40 -5.26 -0.74
N THR A 14 -17.47 -4.31 -0.87
CA THR A 14 -17.55 -3.15 -1.75
C THR A 14 -16.18 -2.87 -2.34
N HIS A 15 -16.14 -2.24 -3.51
CA HIS A 15 -14.89 -1.88 -4.17
C HIS A 15 -15.10 -0.68 -5.08
N GLY A 16 -14.01 -0.03 -5.45
CA GLY A 16 -14.06 1.11 -6.34
C GLY A 16 -12.69 1.60 -6.74
N HIS A 17 -12.72 2.70 -7.48
CA HIS A 17 -11.52 3.38 -7.94
C HIS A 17 -11.75 4.89 -7.96
N PHE A 18 -10.67 5.64 -7.86
CA PHE A 18 -10.67 7.09 -8.10
C PHE A 18 -9.35 7.49 -8.75
N TRP A 19 -9.34 8.62 -9.47
CA TRP A 19 -8.15 9.14 -10.13
C TRP A 19 -7.39 10.11 -9.24
N LEU A 20 -6.07 10.04 -9.31
CA LEU A 20 -5.17 10.90 -8.54
C LEU A 20 -5.06 12.27 -9.23
N SER A 21 -6.09 13.08 -9.05
CA SER A 21 -6.21 14.40 -9.63
C SER A 21 -7.13 15.30 -8.78
N GLY A 22 -7.27 16.57 -9.18
CA GLY A 22 -8.23 17.51 -8.61
C GLY A 22 -9.69 17.21 -8.99
N THR A 23 -9.94 16.26 -9.88
CA THR A 23 -11.26 15.76 -10.25
C THR A 23 -11.29 14.23 -10.17
N PRO A 24 -11.17 13.66 -8.96
CA PRO A 24 -10.90 12.25 -8.73
C PRO A 24 -12.01 11.30 -9.22
N ASP A 25 -13.23 11.80 -9.40
CA ASP A 25 -14.37 11.02 -9.88
C ASP A 25 -14.49 11.03 -11.42
N ILE A 26 -13.66 11.83 -12.13
CA ILE A 26 -13.61 11.86 -13.59
C ILE A 26 -12.58 10.84 -14.08
N PRO A 27 -12.99 9.85 -14.91
CA PRO A 27 -12.07 8.86 -15.46
C PRO A 27 -10.91 9.49 -16.24
N ALA A 28 -9.71 8.98 -15.99
CA ALA A 28 -8.46 9.40 -16.62
C ALA A 28 -8.09 10.88 -16.42
N SER A 29 -8.63 11.54 -15.39
CA SER A 29 -8.27 12.92 -15.06
C SER A 29 -6.82 13.05 -14.59
N ASN A 30 -6.17 14.15 -14.98
CA ASN A 30 -4.77 14.45 -14.67
C ASN A 30 -4.55 15.97 -14.54
N THR A 31 -5.19 16.59 -13.55
CA THR A 31 -5.20 18.06 -13.39
C THR A 31 -4.00 18.62 -12.63
N TRP A 32 -3.12 17.76 -12.10
CA TRP A 32 -1.91 18.17 -11.37
C TRP A 32 -0.64 18.10 -12.22
N GLY A 33 -0.79 17.85 -13.53
CA GLY A 33 0.34 17.83 -14.47
C GLY A 33 1.27 16.63 -14.28
N GLY A 34 0.73 15.46 -13.92
CA GLY A 34 1.51 14.21 -13.94
C GLY A 34 1.84 13.79 -15.39
N GLY A 35 2.82 12.90 -15.55
CA GLY A 35 3.18 12.35 -16.86
C GLY A 35 2.07 11.48 -17.48
N CYS A 36 1.25 10.84 -16.65
CA CYS A 36 0.06 10.10 -17.10
C CYS A 36 -1.04 10.06 -16.02
N PRO A 37 -2.31 9.79 -16.38
CA PRO A 37 -3.37 9.59 -15.41
C PRO A 37 -3.04 8.44 -14.45
N ARG A 38 -3.06 8.74 -13.15
CA ARG A 38 -2.89 7.76 -12.08
C ARG A 38 -4.21 7.57 -11.35
N MET A 39 -4.35 6.45 -10.66
CA MET A 39 -5.58 6.10 -9.95
C MET A 39 -5.26 5.40 -8.64
N VAL A 40 -6.29 5.08 -7.87
CA VAL A 40 -6.26 4.17 -6.73
C VAL A 40 -7.34 3.12 -6.97
N THR A 41 -7.04 1.88 -6.65
CA THR A 41 -8.01 0.78 -6.59
C THR A 41 -8.18 0.36 -5.15
N TRP A 42 -9.40 0.25 -4.67
CA TRP A 42 -9.65 -0.17 -3.30
C TRP A 42 -10.74 -1.22 -3.22
N VAL A 43 -10.65 -2.05 -2.18
CA VAL A 43 -11.61 -3.10 -1.88
C VAL A 43 -11.77 -3.21 -0.38
N HIS A 44 -13.02 -3.21 0.08
CA HIS A 44 -13.39 -3.64 1.43
C HIS A 44 -13.64 -5.16 1.38
N PHE A 45 -12.84 -5.93 2.12
CA PHE A 45 -12.92 -7.38 2.17
C PHE A 45 -13.47 -7.89 3.50
N ARG A 46 -14.15 -9.04 3.44
CA ARG A 46 -14.37 -9.93 4.58
C ARG A 46 -13.41 -11.12 4.50
N ASP A 47 -12.71 -11.43 5.58
CA ASP A 47 -11.93 -12.66 5.73
C ASP A 47 -12.86 -13.79 6.20
N LEU A 48 -13.01 -14.80 5.35
CA LEU A 48 -13.86 -15.97 5.57
C LEU A 48 -13.32 -16.89 6.67
N ALA A 49 -12.01 -16.83 6.97
CA ALA A 49 -11.40 -17.66 8.00
C ALA A 49 -11.63 -17.09 9.42
N THR A 50 -11.69 -15.77 9.56
CA THR A 50 -11.81 -15.09 10.86
C THR A 50 -13.15 -14.40 11.08
N GLY A 51 -13.92 -14.17 10.01
CA GLY A 51 -15.11 -13.32 10.02
C GLY A 51 -14.82 -11.81 10.10
N GLY A 52 -13.54 -11.42 10.21
CA GLY A 52 -13.12 -10.03 10.28
C GLY A 52 -13.22 -9.30 8.93
N GLU A 53 -13.16 -7.98 8.99
CA GLU A 53 -13.18 -7.10 7.81
C GLU A 53 -11.87 -6.32 7.72
N LEU A 54 -11.44 -6.03 6.49
CA LEU A 54 -10.23 -5.24 6.21
C LEU A 54 -10.40 -4.41 4.95
N PHE A 55 -9.72 -3.28 4.89
CA PHE A 55 -9.69 -2.41 3.72
C PHE A 55 -8.34 -2.51 3.02
N ALA A 56 -8.33 -2.74 1.72
CA ALA A 56 -7.12 -2.80 0.92
C ALA A 56 -7.16 -1.73 -0.18
N ALA A 57 -6.09 -0.96 -0.32
CA ALA A 57 -5.88 -0.02 -1.41
C ALA A 57 -4.57 -0.33 -2.15
N ASN A 58 -4.58 -0.14 -3.47
CA ASN A 58 -3.41 -0.24 -4.34
C ASN A 58 -3.31 1.00 -5.23
N THR A 59 -2.11 1.57 -5.32
CA THR A 59 -1.84 2.79 -6.09
C THR A 59 -0.54 2.71 -6.87
N HIS A 60 -0.37 3.64 -7.81
CA HIS A 60 0.87 3.87 -8.52
C HIS A 60 0.98 5.37 -8.77
N PHE A 61 1.91 6.04 -8.09
CA PHE A 61 2.07 7.49 -8.15
C PHE A 61 2.79 7.96 -9.41
N ASP A 62 2.70 9.26 -9.69
CA ASP A 62 3.34 9.82 -10.87
C ASP A 62 4.89 9.78 -10.77
N HIS A 63 5.55 9.36 -11.85
CA HIS A 63 7.01 9.30 -11.89
C HIS A 63 7.63 10.67 -12.21
N ALA A 64 6.95 11.50 -12.99
CA ALA A 64 7.51 12.75 -13.54
C ALA A 64 7.34 13.96 -12.62
N SER A 65 6.23 14.06 -11.88
CA SER A 65 5.83 15.25 -11.15
C SER A 65 5.83 15.03 -9.64
N ALA A 66 6.81 15.63 -8.95
CA ALA A 66 6.85 15.67 -7.48
C ALA A 66 5.59 16.32 -6.89
N HIS A 67 5.09 17.38 -7.53
CA HIS A 67 3.83 18.03 -7.14
C HIS A 67 2.65 17.05 -7.21
N ALA A 68 2.53 16.27 -8.31
CA ALA A 68 1.48 15.28 -8.43
C ALA A 68 1.59 14.18 -7.36
N ARG A 69 2.81 13.74 -6.99
CA ARG A 69 3.01 12.77 -5.90
C ARG A 69 2.54 13.30 -4.55
N GLU A 70 2.90 14.53 -4.20
CA GLU A 70 2.48 15.15 -2.94
C GLU A 70 0.97 15.34 -2.86
N ARG A 71 0.34 15.80 -3.95
CA ARG A 71 -1.12 15.92 -4.04
C ARG A 71 -1.81 14.55 -4.00
N SER A 72 -1.20 13.52 -4.59
CA SER A 72 -1.69 12.14 -4.55
C SER A 72 -1.66 11.56 -3.15
N ALA A 73 -0.59 11.80 -2.38
CA ALA A 73 -0.50 11.40 -0.98
C ALA A 73 -1.62 12.04 -0.14
N ALA A 74 -1.84 13.35 -0.33
CA ALA A 74 -2.90 14.09 0.37
C ALA A 74 -4.29 13.53 0.06
N LEU A 75 -4.62 13.36 -1.23
CA LEU A 75 -5.92 12.82 -1.64
C LEU A 75 -6.12 11.37 -1.19
N LEU A 76 -5.07 10.54 -1.27
CA LEU A 76 -5.14 9.16 -0.78
C LEU A 76 -5.46 9.15 0.72
N ALA A 77 -4.78 9.98 1.52
CA ALA A 77 -5.06 10.08 2.96
C ALA A 77 -6.51 10.51 3.24
N GLU A 78 -6.99 11.55 2.56
CA GLU A 78 -8.38 12.02 2.65
C GLU A 78 -9.38 10.89 2.34
N ARG A 79 -9.17 10.17 1.24
CA ARG A 79 -10.06 9.08 0.80
C ARG A 79 -10.02 7.88 1.75
N LEU A 80 -8.86 7.53 2.31
CA LEU A 80 -8.76 6.45 3.29
C LEU A 80 -9.56 6.76 4.55
N SER A 81 -9.43 7.98 5.09
CA SER A 81 -10.20 8.42 6.26
C SER A 81 -11.71 8.39 6.03
N ALA A 82 -12.16 8.69 4.81
CA ALA A 82 -13.58 8.65 4.46
C ALA A 82 -14.13 7.23 4.19
N LEU A 83 -13.32 6.35 3.60
CA LEU A 83 -13.76 5.02 3.15
C LEU A 83 -13.55 3.92 4.19
N ALA A 84 -12.61 4.09 5.13
CA ALA A 84 -12.17 3.04 6.03
C ALA A 84 -11.85 3.53 7.46
N PRO A 85 -12.66 4.39 8.10
CA PRO A 85 -12.29 5.05 9.37
C PRO A 85 -11.97 4.06 10.50
N ASP A 86 -12.63 2.89 10.54
CA ASP A 86 -12.51 1.93 11.63
C ASP A 86 -12.06 0.53 11.18
N LEU A 87 -11.50 0.41 9.96
CA LEU A 87 -11.08 -0.88 9.40
C LEU A 87 -9.56 -1.03 9.44
N PRO A 88 -9.03 -2.23 9.75
CA PRO A 88 -7.64 -2.56 9.44
C PRO A 88 -7.36 -2.28 7.96
N THR A 89 -6.50 -1.29 7.71
CA THR A 89 -6.23 -0.77 6.38
C THR A 89 -4.84 -1.21 5.93
N ILE A 90 -4.75 -1.69 4.70
CA ILE A 90 -3.52 -2.06 4.01
C ILE A 90 -3.43 -1.24 2.73
N VAL A 91 -2.36 -0.49 2.55
CA VAL A 91 -2.09 0.30 1.35
C VAL A 91 -0.83 -0.25 0.70
N THR A 92 -0.92 -0.58 -0.57
CA THR A 92 0.19 -1.06 -1.40
C THR A 92 0.39 -0.13 -2.58
N GLY A 93 1.59 -0.12 -3.15
CA GLY A 93 1.81 0.57 -4.41
C GLY A 93 3.26 0.80 -4.75
N ASP A 94 3.46 1.24 -5.98
CA ASP A 94 4.67 1.92 -6.45
C ASP A 94 4.46 3.43 -6.27
N PHE A 95 5.18 4.03 -5.34
CA PHE A 95 5.01 5.44 -5.00
C PHE A 95 5.96 6.36 -5.78
N ASN A 96 6.84 5.81 -6.63
CA ASN A 96 7.81 6.57 -7.44
C ASN A 96 8.63 7.61 -6.66
N THR A 97 8.89 7.31 -5.40
CA THR A 97 9.61 8.17 -4.47
C THR A 97 10.17 7.28 -3.35
N PRO A 98 11.29 7.62 -2.70
CA PRO A 98 11.86 6.76 -1.65
C PRO A 98 11.02 6.75 -0.37
N ALA A 99 10.98 5.62 0.34
CA ALA A 99 10.52 5.60 1.73
C ALA A 99 11.51 6.38 2.61
N GLY A 100 11.01 7.05 3.64
CA GLY A 100 11.84 7.69 4.66
C GLY A 100 11.57 9.19 4.85
N PRO A 101 12.27 9.81 5.82
CA PRO A 101 11.96 11.16 6.31
C PRO A 101 12.18 12.26 5.28
N ASN A 102 13.02 12.01 4.27
CA ASN A 102 13.33 12.98 3.21
C ASN A 102 12.35 12.94 2.03
N SER A 103 11.28 12.16 2.13
CA SER A 103 10.26 11.99 1.10
C SER A 103 8.95 12.64 1.55
N PRO A 104 8.61 13.84 1.07
CA PRO A 104 7.37 14.53 1.41
C PRO A 104 6.08 13.70 1.21
N PRO A 105 5.88 12.95 0.11
CA PRO A 105 4.68 12.11 -0.03
C PRO A 105 4.64 10.97 0.99
N TYR A 106 5.79 10.37 1.34
CA TYR A 106 5.87 9.31 2.36
C TYR A 106 5.50 9.84 3.74
N THR A 107 6.18 10.90 4.19
CA THR A 107 5.97 11.48 5.52
C THR A 107 4.56 12.02 5.69
N ARG A 108 4.03 12.67 4.64
CA ARG A 108 2.64 13.14 4.63
C ARG A 108 1.64 12.01 4.77
N LEU A 109 1.79 10.94 3.98
CA LEU A 109 0.83 9.84 4.02
C LEU A 109 0.80 9.17 5.41
N LEU A 110 1.97 8.96 6.04
CA LEU A 110 2.02 8.43 7.41
C LEU A 110 1.40 9.40 8.44
N ALA A 111 1.68 10.70 8.32
CA ALA A 111 1.16 11.71 9.24
C ALA A 111 -0.36 11.88 9.13
N ASP A 112 -0.88 12.00 7.91
CA ASP A 112 -2.29 12.31 7.65
C ASP A 112 -3.21 11.09 7.90
N THR A 113 -2.69 9.86 7.80
CA THR A 113 -3.46 8.62 7.99
C THR A 113 -3.19 7.92 9.33
N GLY A 114 -2.07 8.21 9.96
CA GLY A 114 -1.57 7.46 11.12
C GLY A 114 -1.10 6.03 10.81
N LEU A 115 -1.12 5.59 9.55
CA LEU A 115 -0.58 4.30 9.12
C LEU A 115 0.93 4.23 9.42
N THR A 116 1.46 3.02 9.45
CA THR A 116 2.89 2.72 9.61
C THR A 116 3.38 1.90 8.42
N ASP A 117 4.65 2.07 8.04
CA ASP A 117 5.27 1.19 7.04
C ASP A 117 5.49 -0.20 7.63
N ALA A 118 5.01 -1.22 6.92
CA ALA A 118 5.16 -2.61 7.30
C ALA A 118 6.64 -3.02 7.35
N TRP A 119 7.49 -2.45 6.49
CA TRP A 119 8.93 -2.67 6.54
C TRP A 119 9.52 -2.18 7.86
N ASP A 120 9.14 -1.00 8.33
CA ASP A 120 9.71 -0.39 9.54
C ASP A 120 9.19 -1.05 10.83
N THR A 121 7.99 -1.64 10.79
CA THR A 121 7.31 -2.25 11.96
C THR A 121 7.38 -3.77 12.00
N ALA A 122 8.00 -4.41 11.01
CA ALA A 122 8.15 -5.85 10.95
C ALA A 122 9.05 -6.41 12.07
N GLU A 123 8.61 -7.51 12.68
CA GLU A 123 9.41 -8.28 13.65
C GLU A 123 10.64 -8.91 13.00
N GLU A 124 10.47 -9.46 11.78
CA GLU A 124 11.55 -10.03 10.98
C GLU A 124 11.65 -9.31 9.63
N ARG A 125 12.86 -8.91 9.25
CA ARG A 125 13.12 -8.22 7.98
C ARG A 125 14.10 -8.99 7.12
N GLY A 126 13.79 -9.07 5.83
CA GLY A 126 14.75 -9.52 4.82
C GLY A 126 15.91 -8.52 4.65
N PRO A 127 16.87 -8.83 3.75
CA PRO A 127 17.92 -7.88 3.39
C PRO A 127 17.33 -6.56 2.90
N ASP A 128 17.94 -5.45 3.32
CA ASP A 128 17.55 -4.12 2.85
C ASP A 128 18.02 -3.92 1.42
N LEU A 129 17.07 -3.94 0.48
CA LEU A 129 17.31 -3.89 -0.95
C LEU A 129 16.46 -2.78 -1.57
N GLY A 130 17.04 -2.08 -2.56
CA GLY A 130 16.25 -1.22 -3.43
C GLY A 130 15.19 -2.03 -4.17
N THR A 131 13.96 -1.51 -4.23
CA THR A 131 12.82 -2.25 -4.76
C THR A 131 12.77 -2.18 -6.28
N PHE A 132 13.26 -1.09 -6.88
CA PHE A 132 13.47 -0.97 -8.32
C PHE A 132 14.92 -1.30 -8.67
N HIS A 133 15.11 -2.21 -9.63
CA HIS A 133 16.43 -2.67 -10.06
C HIS A 133 16.59 -2.72 -11.59
N ASP A 134 15.56 -2.40 -12.38
CA ASP A 134 15.68 -2.26 -13.85
C ASP A 134 16.33 -3.49 -14.51
N TYR A 135 15.88 -4.68 -14.09
CA TYR A 135 16.41 -5.98 -14.52
C TYR A 135 17.91 -6.22 -14.24
N ARG A 136 18.57 -5.36 -13.46
CA ARG A 136 19.94 -5.55 -12.94
C ARG A 136 19.91 -6.26 -11.57
N PRO A 137 21.07 -6.74 -11.07
CA PRO A 137 21.15 -7.25 -9.71
C PRO A 137 20.65 -6.22 -8.66
N PRO A 138 19.87 -6.64 -7.66
CA PRO A 138 19.39 -5.77 -6.59
C PRO A 138 20.53 -5.09 -5.84
N VAL A 139 20.29 -3.85 -5.43
CA VAL A 139 21.28 -3.02 -4.74
C VAL A 139 21.00 -3.02 -3.23
N PRO A 140 21.90 -3.53 -2.39
CA PRO A 140 21.80 -3.41 -0.94
C PRO A 140 21.75 -1.95 -0.48
N GLY A 141 20.82 -1.63 0.42
CA GLY A 141 20.59 -0.26 0.90
C GLY A 141 20.08 0.72 -0.17
N GLY A 142 19.62 0.20 -1.31
CA GLY A 142 19.00 1.01 -2.36
C GLY A 142 17.65 1.59 -1.95
N GLU A 143 17.12 2.51 -2.75
CA GLU A 143 15.84 3.15 -2.45
C GLU A 143 14.68 2.16 -2.56
N ARG A 144 13.83 2.13 -1.53
CA ARG A 144 12.52 1.50 -1.61
C ARG A 144 11.52 2.51 -2.15
N ILE A 145 10.97 2.27 -3.33
CA ILE A 145 9.87 3.07 -3.90
C ILE A 145 8.53 2.34 -3.90
N ASP A 146 8.58 1.03 -3.61
CA ASP A 146 7.42 0.17 -3.40
C ASP A 146 7.25 -0.06 -1.90
N TRP A 147 6.08 0.30 -1.35
CA TRP A 147 5.84 0.20 0.09
C TRP A 147 4.51 -0.48 0.40
N ILE A 148 4.45 -1.02 1.62
CA ILE A 148 3.23 -1.57 2.21
C ILE A 148 2.98 -0.78 3.49
N LEU A 149 1.90 -0.01 3.55
CA LEU A 149 1.48 0.71 4.75
C LEU A 149 0.32 -0.04 5.41
N VAL A 150 0.30 -0.07 6.73
CA VAL A 150 -0.71 -0.77 7.52
C VAL A 150 -1.19 0.08 8.70
N SER A 151 -2.43 -0.14 9.16
CA SER A 151 -2.92 0.48 10.40
C SER A 151 -2.04 0.10 11.60
N ARG A 152 -1.85 1.02 12.56
CA ARG A 152 -0.95 0.81 13.73
C ARG A 152 -1.26 -0.45 14.56
N GLY A 153 -2.52 -0.89 14.56
CA GLY A 153 -2.96 -2.09 15.28
C GLY A 153 -2.69 -3.42 14.54
N VAL A 154 -2.19 -3.37 13.30
CA VAL A 154 -1.83 -4.56 12.53
C VAL A 154 -0.42 -4.98 12.92
N ARG A 155 -0.30 -6.21 13.44
CA ARG A 155 1.01 -6.80 13.76
C ARG A 155 1.66 -7.29 12.46
N VAL A 156 2.89 -6.85 12.20
CA VAL A 156 3.67 -7.25 11.03
C VAL A 156 4.70 -8.30 11.46
N ARG A 157 4.43 -9.56 11.13
CA ARG A 157 5.32 -10.66 11.50
C ARG A 157 6.63 -10.62 10.71
N SER A 158 6.55 -10.37 9.41
CA SER A 158 7.74 -10.31 8.56
C SER A 158 7.51 -9.41 7.35
N ALA A 159 8.57 -8.74 6.88
CA ALA A 159 8.58 -8.01 5.62
C ALA A 159 9.88 -8.31 4.84
N HIS A 160 9.79 -8.60 3.54
CA HIS A 160 10.96 -8.87 2.72
C HIS A 160 10.72 -8.53 1.24
N ALA A 161 11.81 -8.24 0.53
CA ALA A 161 11.81 -8.15 -0.92
C ALA A 161 12.11 -9.54 -1.52
N ASN A 162 11.24 -10.02 -2.40
CA ASN A 162 11.38 -11.33 -3.04
C ASN A 162 12.37 -11.25 -4.21
N THR A 163 13.53 -11.89 -4.04
CA THR A 163 14.63 -11.91 -5.03
C THR A 163 14.57 -13.09 -6.01
N PHE A 164 13.40 -13.72 -6.17
CA PHE A 164 13.22 -14.84 -7.07
C PHE A 164 13.66 -14.51 -8.52
N ALA A 165 14.70 -15.20 -8.98
CA ALA A 165 15.33 -14.98 -10.29
C ALA A 165 15.69 -16.31 -10.97
N PRO A 166 14.71 -17.06 -11.49
CA PRO A 166 14.98 -18.34 -12.15
C PRO A 166 15.87 -18.13 -13.38
N GLY A 167 16.96 -18.90 -13.49
CA GLY A 167 17.94 -18.73 -14.56
C GLY A 167 18.62 -17.35 -14.57
N GLY A 168 18.66 -16.66 -13.42
CA GLY A 168 19.27 -15.33 -13.29
C GLY A 168 18.46 -14.20 -13.90
N ARG A 169 17.19 -14.43 -14.25
CA ARG A 169 16.28 -13.42 -14.81
C ARG A 169 15.20 -13.06 -13.81
N PHE A 170 15.05 -11.78 -13.54
CA PHE A 170 13.95 -11.27 -12.72
C PHE A 170 12.64 -11.24 -13.52
N PRO A 171 11.51 -11.63 -12.93
CA PRO A 171 10.19 -11.54 -13.57
C PRO A 171 9.71 -10.11 -13.85
N SER A 172 10.30 -9.12 -13.18
CA SER A 172 9.95 -7.70 -13.22
C SER A 172 11.21 -6.86 -13.02
N ASP A 173 11.17 -5.57 -13.35
CA ASP A 173 12.18 -4.56 -12.99
C ASP A 173 12.06 -4.09 -11.54
N HIS A 174 10.99 -4.49 -10.85
CA HIS A 174 10.81 -4.32 -9.41
C HIS A 174 10.81 -5.67 -8.68
N LEU A 175 11.39 -5.69 -7.48
CA LEU A 175 11.22 -6.79 -6.53
C LEU A 175 9.82 -6.70 -5.89
N PRO A 176 9.06 -7.81 -5.86
CA PRO A 176 7.83 -7.86 -5.06
C PRO A 176 8.16 -7.66 -3.57
N ILE A 177 7.40 -6.79 -2.92
CA ILE A 177 7.47 -6.62 -1.46
C ILE A 177 6.38 -7.49 -0.84
N GLU A 178 6.79 -8.33 0.10
CA GLU A 178 5.93 -9.29 0.77
C GLU A 178 5.89 -9.00 2.26
N ALA A 179 4.69 -8.99 2.84
CA ALA A 179 4.49 -8.85 4.27
C ALA A 179 3.51 -9.90 4.81
N VAL A 180 3.83 -10.47 5.98
CA VAL A 180 2.94 -11.37 6.72
C VAL A 180 2.27 -10.57 7.84
N LEU A 181 0.96 -10.38 7.70
CA LEU A 181 0.18 -9.50 8.55
C LEU A 181 -0.78 -10.29 9.45
N HIS A 182 -0.94 -9.82 10.68
CA HIS A 182 -1.98 -10.27 11.60
C HIS A 182 -2.88 -9.07 11.95
N THR A 183 -4.07 -9.06 11.39
CA THR A 183 -5.13 -8.10 11.76
C THR A 183 -5.79 -8.59 13.04
N ALA A 184 -5.86 -7.74 14.08
CA ALA A 184 -6.57 -8.11 15.30
C ALA A 184 -8.05 -8.43 14.98
N PRO A 185 -8.65 -9.44 15.63
CA PRO A 185 -10.09 -9.61 15.57
C PRO A 185 -10.76 -8.38 16.19
N ARG A 186 -11.85 -7.89 15.58
CA ARG A 186 -12.74 -6.95 16.28
C ARG A 186 -13.26 -7.67 17.52
N PRO A 187 -13.14 -7.11 18.74
CA PRO A 187 -13.81 -7.70 19.90
C PRO A 187 -15.31 -7.77 19.61
N SER A 188 -15.92 -8.91 19.89
CA SER A 188 -17.36 -9.10 19.81
C SER A 188 -18.06 -8.07 20.71
N PRO A 189 -19.20 -7.48 20.31
CA PRO A 189 -20.00 -6.62 21.18
C PRO A 189 -20.44 -7.30 22.50
N GLU A 190 -20.24 -8.62 22.64
CA GLU A 190 -20.62 -9.42 23.80
C GLU A 190 -19.53 -9.48 24.90
N ASP A 191 -18.31 -8.98 24.69
CA ASP A 191 -17.23 -9.01 25.71
C ASP A 191 -17.31 -7.87 26.73
N HIS A 192 -18.45 -7.17 26.79
CA HIS A 192 -18.76 -6.21 27.85
C HIS A 192 -20.00 -6.65 28.62
N THR A 193 -19.82 -7.65 29.47
CA THR A 193 -20.68 -7.81 30.64
C THR A 193 -19.78 -7.83 31.89
N PRO A 194 -19.94 -6.87 32.83
CA PRO A 194 -19.26 -6.91 34.13
C PRO A 194 -19.78 -8.04 35.03
#